data_AF-A0A7V8VIL5-F1
#
_entry.id   AF-A0A7V8VIL5-F1
#
_cell.length_a   1.000
_cell.length_b   1.000
_cell.length_c   1.000
_cell.angle_alpha   90.00
_cell.angle_beta   90.00
_cell.angle_gamma   90.00
#
_symmetry.space_group_name_H-M   'P 1'
#
loop_
_entity.id
_entity.type
_entity.pdbx_description
1 polymer ?
#
loop_
_entity_poly.entity_id
_entity_poly.type
_entity_poly.pdbx_seq_one_letter_code
_entity_poly.pdbx_strand_id
1 'polypeptide(L)'
;MNVRSFRVVALVEATTFLLLLLLGTAVDQLFGERLGVTVLGPIHGLLFVAYLVIALGIRDDEGWTAKQTVWILIGAVIPFGGYLVDRWLSGRTAGRADELSR
;
A
#
# COMPACT_ATOMS: atom_id res chain seq x y z
N MET A 1 15.29 4.69 -3.24
CA MET A 1 13.91 4.91 -3.74
C MET A 1 13.30 6.02 -2.90
N ASN A 2 12.44 6.90 -3.44
CA ASN A 2 11.90 8.03 -2.65
C ASN A 2 10.57 7.65 -1.97
N VAL A 3 10.31 8.17 -0.76
CA VAL A 3 9.05 8.01 0.00
C VAL A 3 7.84 8.38 -0.84
N ARG A 4 7.94 9.40 -1.70
CA ARG A 4 6.85 9.81 -2.59
C ARG A 4 6.42 8.68 -3.54
N SER A 5 7.36 7.91 -4.07
CA SER A 5 7.07 6.76 -4.94
C SER A 5 6.42 5.62 -4.14
N PHE A 6 6.91 5.36 -2.92
CA PHE A 6 6.30 4.36 -2.04
C PHE A 6 4.86 4.70 -1.68
N ARG A 7 4.56 5.97 -1.38
CA ARG A 7 3.21 6.47 -1.11
C ARG A 7 2.25 6.20 -2.27
N VAL A 8 2.69 6.43 -3.51
CA VAL A 8 1.89 6.11 -4.71
C VAL A 8 1.62 4.62 -4.79
N VAL A 9 2.63 3.78 -4.59
CA VAL A 9 2.45 2.31 -4.61
C VAL A 9 1.51 1.84 -3.51
N ALA A 10 1.62 2.38 -2.30
CA ALA A 10 0.73 2.09 -1.18
C ALA A 10 -0.74 2.45 -1.48
N LEU A 11 -0.98 3.61 -2.12
CA LEU A 11 -2.32 4.03 -2.51
C LEU A 11 -2.90 3.17 -3.63
N VAL A 12 -2.08 2.85 -4.65
CA VAL A 12 -2.50 2.01 -5.78
C VAL A 12 -2.79 0.58 -5.30
N GLU A 13 -1.93 0.00 -4.48
CA GLU A 13 -2.11 -1.32 -3.87
C GLU A 13 -3.41 -1.38 -3.06
N ALA A 14 -3.63 -0.44 -2.14
CA ALA A 14 -4.85 -0.38 -1.34
C ALA A 14 -6.11 -0.19 -2.21
N THR A 15 -6.03 0.61 -3.28
CA THR A 15 -7.13 0.79 -4.23
C THR A 15 -7.43 -0.51 -4.98
N THR A 16 -6.39 -1.22 -5.44
CA THR A 16 -6.59 -2.53 -6.11
C THR A 16 -7.11 -3.61 -5.17
N PHE A 17 -6.74 -3.60 -3.89
CA PHE A 17 -7.30 -4.48 -2.88
C PHE A 17 -8.81 -4.25 -2.72
N LEU A 18 -9.24 -2.99 -2.65
CA LEU A 18 -10.66 -2.63 -2.58
C LEU A 18 -11.42 -3.00 -3.86
N LEU A 19 -10.83 -2.78 -5.04
CA LEU A 19 -11.42 -3.20 -6.30
C LEU A 19 -11.52 -4.72 -6.41
N LEU A 20 -10.51 -5.47 -5.96
CA LEU A 20 -10.56 -6.93 -5.88
C LEU A 20 -11.68 -7.39 -4.94
N LEU A 21 -11.84 -6.75 -3.78
CA LEU A 21 -12.89 -7.08 -2.83
C LEU A 21 -14.28 -6.79 -3.41
N LEU A 22 -14.49 -5.61 -3.99
CA LEU A 22 -15.80 -5.20 -4.50
C LEU A 22 -16.14 -5.82 -5.86
N LEU A 23 -15.25 -5.68 -6.85
CA LEU A 23 -15.49 -6.20 -8.20
C LEU A 23 -15.18 -7.70 -8.27
N GLY A 24 -14.05 -8.12 -7.72
CA GLY A 24 -13.67 -9.54 -7.74
C GLY A 24 -14.60 -10.43 -6.94
N THR A 25 -15.32 -9.94 -5.91
CA THR A 25 -16.30 -10.78 -5.20
C THR A 25 -17.74 -10.39 -5.48
N ALA A 26 -18.15 -9.12 -5.37
CA ALA A 26 -19.56 -8.76 -5.53
C ALA A 26 -20.03 -8.85 -6.99
N VAL A 27 -19.21 -8.40 -7.94
CA VAL A 27 -19.57 -8.47 -9.38
C VAL A 27 -19.45 -9.92 -9.88
N ASP A 28 -18.37 -10.63 -9.58
CA ASP A 28 -18.22 -12.03 -10.01
C ASP A 28 -19.36 -12.94 -9.49
N GLN A 29 -19.87 -12.69 -8.28
CA GLN A 29 -21.02 -13.44 -7.72
C GLN A 29 -22.35 -13.07 -8.41
N LEU A 30 -22.52 -11.81 -8.85
CA LEU A 30 -23.75 -11.35 -9.50
C LEU A 30 -23.85 -11.76 -10.97
N PHE A 31 -22.71 -11.81 -11.68
CA PHE A 31 -22.67 -12.11 -13.11
C PHE A 31 -22.29 -13.55 -13.43
N GLY A 32 -21.94 -14.36 -12.41
CA GLY A 32 -21.63 -15.79 -12.55
C GLY A 32 -20.29 -16.09 -13.25
N GLU A 33 -19.52 -15.07 -13.59
CA GLU A 33 -18.20 -15.19 -14.22
C GLU A 33 -17.09 -14.72 -13.28
N ARG A 34 -16.00 -15.49 -13.16
CA ARG A 34 -14.87 -15.19 -12.26
C ARG A 34 -13.85 -14.22 -12.85
N LEU A 35 -14.31 -13.27 -13.66
CA LEU A 35 -13.46 -12.42 -14.50
C LEU A 35 -12.72 -11.38 -13.64
N GLY A 36 -13.38 -10.84 -12.62
CA GLY A 36 -12.82 -9.87 -11.69
C GLY A 36 -11.64 -10.44 -10.88
N VAL A 37 -11.79 -11.60 -10.24
CA VAL A 37 -10.67 -12.23 -9.49
C VAL A 37 -9.52 -12.61 -10.42
N THR A 38 -9.83 -13.11 -11.63
CA THR A 38 -8.82 -13.63 -12.55
C THR A 38 -7.90 -12.53 -13.08
N VAL A 39 -8.42 -11.31 -13.27
CA VAL A 39 -7.63 -10.15 -13.73
C VAL A 39 -7.06 -9.36 -12.57
N LEU A 40 -7.88 -9.02 -11.57
CA LEU A 40 -7.45 -8.16 -10.46
C LEU A 40 -6.54 -8.90 -9.46
N GLY A 41 -6.67 -10.22 -9.34
CA GLY A 41 -5.85 -11.03 -8.43
C GLY A 41 -4.35 -10.92 -8.73
N PRO A 42 -3.90 -11.23 -9.95
CA PRO A 42 -2.50 -11.09 -10.34
C PRO A 42 -1.98 -9.65 -10.24
N ILE A 43 -2.79 -8.66 -10.64
CA ILE A 43 -2.43 -7.23 -10.56
C ILE A 43 -2.19 -6.83 -9.11
N HIS A 44 -3.12 -7.19 -8.22
CA HIS A 44 -3.02 -6.90 -6.80
C HIS A 44 -1.82 -7.62 -6.17
N GLY A 45 -1.61 -8.90 -6.46
CA GLY A 45 -0.47 -9.66 -5.97
C GLY A 45 0.88 -9.06 -6.38
N LEU A 46 0.99 -8.58 -7.62
CA LEU A 46 2.20 -7.88 -8.08
C LEU A 46 2.44 -6.57 -7.32
N LEU A 47 1.38 -5.78 -7.11
CA LEU A 47 1.45 -4.54 -6.33
C LEU A 47 1.82 -4.78 -4.87
N PHE A 48 1.29 -5.85 -4.27
CA PHE A 48 1.65 -6.27 -2.93
C PHE A 48 3.15 -6.60 -2.83
N VAL A 49 3.69 -7.39 -3.75
CA VAL A 49 5.14 -7.69 -3.76
C VAL A 49 5.97 -6.41 -3.98
N ALA A 50 5.57 -5.54 -4.90
CA ALA A 50 6.24 -4.26 -5.12
C ALA A 50 6.24 -3.40 -3.85
N TYR A 51 5.12 -3.35 -3.13
CA TYR A 51 5.02 -2.67 -1.83
C TYR A 51 6.04 -3.22 -0.83
N LEU A 52 6.12 -4.55 -0.67
CA LEU A 52 7.07 -5.19 0.26
C LEU A 52 8.52 -4.83 -0.07
N VAL A 53 8.90 -4.93 -1.34
CA VAL A 53 10.27 -4.64 -1.80
C VAL A 53 10.62 -3.17 -1.54
N ILE A 54 9.72 -2.25 -1.86
CA ILE A 54 9.97 -0.82 -1.65
C ILE A 54 10.00 -0.50 -0.15
N ALA A 55 9.08 -1.04 0.65
CA ALA A 55 9.02 -0.82 2.10
C ALA A 55 10.32 -1.27 2.79
N LEU A 56 10.85 -2.43 2.41
CA LEU A 56 12.13 -2.92 2.93
C LEU A 56 13.32 -2.11 2.40
N GLY A 57 13.25 -1.62 1.16
CA GLY A 57 14.31 -0.83 0.55
C GLY A 57 14.45 0.60 1.10
N ILE A 58 13.37 1.22 1.58
CA ILE A 58 13.39 2.58 2.16
C ILE A 58 13.43 2.61 3.69
N ARG A 59 13.30 1.44 4.32
CA ARG A 59 13.30 1.27 5.79
C ARG A 59 14.47 2.00 6.45
N ASP A 60 15.68 1.76 5.94
CA ASP A 60 16.91 2.26 6.56
C ASP A 60 17.09 3.75 6.27
N ASP A 61 16.73 4.20 5.06
CA ASP A 61 16.71 5.62 4.65
C ASP A 61 15.76 6.46 5.52
N GLU A 62 14.64 5.89 5.94
CA GLU A 62 13.63 6.55 6.77
C GLU A 62 13.79 6.28 8.28
N GLY A 63 14.82 5.54 8.68
CA GLY A 63 15.11 5.24 10.08
C GLY A 63 13.98 4.48 10.79
N TRP A 64 13.28 3.58 10.09
CA TRP A 64 12.17 2.84 10.67
C TRP A 64 12.68 1.75 11.62
N THR A 65 12.10 1.71 12.82
CA THR A 65 12.29 0.60 13.76
C THR A 65 11.64 -0.68 13.23
N ALA A 66 12.13 -1.85 13.66
CA ALA A 66 11.54 -3.14 13.27
C ALA A 66 10.02 -3.21 13.54
N LYS A 67 9.56 -2.59 14.64
CA LYS A 67 8.14 -2.50 14.99
C LYS A 67 7.34 -1.68 13.96
N GLN A 68 7.89 -0.55 13.50
CA GLN A 68 7.25 0.28 12.47
C GLN A 68 7.18 -0.46 11.13
N THR A 69 8.26 -1.13 10.73
CA THR A 69 8.27 -1.96 9.52
C THR A 69 7.19 -3.03 9.60
N VAL A 70 7.08 -3.77 10.70
CA VAL A 70 6.03 -4.78 10.89
C VAL A 70 4.62 -4.17 10.75
N TRP A 71 4.36 -3.01 11.35
CA TRP A 71 3.06 -2.33 11.20
C TRP A 71 2.75 -1.93 9.76
N ILE A 72 3.76 -1.48 9.01
CA ILE A 72 3.65 -1.11 7.60
C ILE A 72 3.33 -2.35 6.76
N LEU A 73 4.02 -3.47 7.00
CA LEU A 73 3.78 -4.74 6.30
C LEU A 73 2.38 -5.31 6.62
N ILE A 74 1.94 -5.25 7.87
CA ILE A 74 0.58 -5.65 8.28
C ILE A 74 -0.45 -4.73 7.60
N GLY A 75 -0.15 -3.44 7.45
CA GLY A 75 -0.98 -2.49 6.74
C GLY A 75 -1.26 -2.88 5.28
N ALA A 76 -0.34 -3.58 4.61
CA ALA A 76 -0.58 -4.07 3.24
C ALA A 76 -1.51 -5.28 3.16
N VAL A 77 -1.76 -5.98 4.27
CA VAL A 77 -2.65 -7.16 4.30
C VAL A 77 -4.07 -6.77 4.73
N ILE A 78 -4.19 -5.72 5.52
CA ILE A 78 -5.47 -5.24 6.01
C ILE A 78 -6.12 -4.38 4.91
N PRO A 79 -7.38 -4.67 4.51
CA PRO A 79 -8.12 -3.75 3.65
C PRO A 79 -8.10 -2.37 4.30
N PHE A 80 -7.67 -1.36 3.55
CA PHE A 80 -7.42 0.03 3.98
C PHE A 80 -6.08 0.34 4.67
N GLY A 81 -5.25 -0.64 5.03
CA GLY A 81 -4.02 -0.36 5.76
C GLY A 81 -2.97 0.41 4.94
N GLY A 82 -2.93 0.25 3.61
CA GLY A 82 -2.11 1.08 2.74
C GLY A 82 -2.44 2.59 2.81
N TYR A 83 -3.71 2.95 3.01
CA TYR A 83 -4.11 4.37 3.23
C TYR A 83 -3.65 4.89 4.59
N LEU A 84 -3.67 4.06 5.64
CA LEU A 84 -3.16 4.42 6.96
C LEU A 84 -1.65 4.66 6.91
N VAL A 85 -0.92 3.80 6.19
CA VAL A 85 0.52 3.96 5.96
C VAL A 85 0.80 5.25 5.19
N ASP A 86 0.06 5.54 4.11
CA ASP A 86 0.20 6.80 3.36
C ASP A 86 -0.01 8.03 4.26
N ARG A 87 -1.06 8.02 5.08
CA ARG A 87 -1.37 9.12 6.00
C ARG A 87 -0.28 9.31 7.05
N TRP A 88 0.24 8.22 7.60
CA TRP A 88 1.33 8.25 8.57
C TRP A 88 2.61 8.83 7.94
N LEU A 89 2.98 8.40 6.73
CA LEU A 89 4.15 8.92 6.00
C LEU A 89 4.00 10.39 5.61
N SER A 90 2.79 10.80 5.22
CA SER A 90 2.48 12.19 4.90
C SER A 90 2.74 13.11 6.09
N GLY A 91 2.32 12.71 7.29
CA GLY A 91 2.57 13.45 8.52
C GLY A 91 4.07 13.58 8.85
N ARG A 92 4.84 12.51 8.64
CA ARG A 92 6.30 12.54 8.88
C ARG A 92 7.05 13.40 7.86
N THR A 93 6.63 13.35 6.59
CA THR A 93 7.24 14.15 5.52
C THR A 93 6.99 15.65 5.73
N ALA A 94 5.78 16.03 6.18
CA ALA A 94 5.43 17.41 6.48
C ALA A 94 6.23 17.98 7.67
N GLY A 95 6.41 17.19 8.74
CA GLY A 95 7.23 17.60 9.89
C GLY A 95 8.70 17.83 9.53
N ARG A 96 9.26 16.97 8.66
CA ARG A 96 10.64 17.11 8.18
C ARG A 96 10.87 18.32 7.28
N ALA A 97 9.85 18.71 6.51
CA ALA A 97 9.92 19.90 5.66
C ALA A 97 9.86 21.22 6.47
N ASP A 98 9.08 21.25 7.56
CA ASP A 98 9.06 22.39 8.51
C ASP A 98 10.43 22.58 9.18
N GLU A 99 11.06 21.49 9.62
CA GLU A 99 12.38 21.50 10.27
C GLU A 99 13.51 22.01 9.36
N LEU A 100 13.49 21.67 8.07
CA LEU A 100 14.48 22.15 7.09
C LEU A 100 14.25 23.61 6.64
N SER A 101 13.08 24.19 6.95
CA SER A 101 12.73 25.57 6.59
C SER A 101 13.00 26.59 7.70
N ARG A 102 13.42 26.13 8.88
CA ARG A 102 13.88 26.95 10.01
C ARG A 102 15.40 27.04 10.04
#